data_AF-A0A7Y2ML71-F1
#
_entry.id   AF-A0A7Y2ML71-F1
#
_cell.length_a   1.000
_cell.length_b   1.000
_cell.length_c   1.000
_cell.angle_alpha   90.00
_cell.angle_beta   90.00
_cell.angle_gamma   90.00
#
_symmetry.space_group_name_H-M   'P 1'
#
loop_
_entity.id
_entity.type
_entity.pdbx_description
1 polymer ?
#
loop_
_entity_poly.entity_id
_entity_poly.type
_entity_poly.pdbx_seq_one_letter_code
_entity_poly.pdbx_strand_id
1 'polypeptide(L)'
;GLDDSDLLSRDEVRQVIVQSGKARIRPVVLTAITTVLGLIPLAIGLNIDFFSLFTNFDPNIYVGGDNVIFWGPLAWTVIFGLLVATFLTLIIVPVLFNISYRIKIGMRRKVNGIKSDTSSLQDAA
;
A
#
# COMPACT_ATOMS: atom_id res chain seq x y z
N GLY A 1 19.39 17.72 -13.38
CA GLY A 1 18.05 17.11 -13.30
C GLY A 1 17.83 16.40 -14.60
N LEU A 2 17.33 15.16 -14.57
CA LEU A 2 16.94 14.46 -15.79
C LEU A 2 15.80 15.26 -16.44
N ASP A 3 15.98 15.63 -17.70
CA ASP A 3 14.98 16.38 -18.44
C ASP A 3 13.71 15.54 -18.59
N ASP A 4 12.54 16.16 -18.42
CA ASP A 4 11.25 15.47 -18.48
C ASP A 4 10.99 14.84 -19.87
N SER A 5 11.82 15.15 -20.88
CA SER A 5 11.75 14.61 -22.24
C SER A 5 12.57 13.31 -22.45
N ASP A 6 13.49 12.96 -21.53
CA ASP A 6 14.21 11.68 -21.57
C ASP A 6 13.31 10.55 -21.06
N LEU A 7 12.68 9.85 -22.00
CA LEU A 7 11.97 8.62 -21.70
C LEU A 7 12.97 7.58 -21.19
N LEU A 8 12.90 7.28 -19.89
CA LEU A 8 13.65 6.17 -19.28
C LEU A 8 13.55 4.92 -20.17
N SER A 9 14.69 4.26 -20.40
CA SER A 9 14.73 2.98 -21.09
C SER A 9 13.83 1.97 -20.38
N ARG A 10 13.29 1.00 -21.13
CA ARG A 10 12.42 -0.04 -20.55
C ARG A 10 13.08 -0.78 -19.39
N ASP A 11 14.39 -0.93 -19.45
CA ASP A 11 15.18 -1.57 -18.39
C ASP A 11 15.26 -0.70 -17.13
N GLU A 12 15.46 0.61 -17.29
CA GLU A 12 15.48 1.56 -16.18
C GLU A 12 14.11 1.64 -15.49
N VAL A 13 13.03 1.68 -16.27
CA VAL A 13 11.65 1.66 -15.74
C VAL A 13 11.40 0.38 -14.94
N ARG A 14 11.82 -0.77 -15.46
CA ARG A 14 11.68 -2.05 -14.75
C ARG A 14 12.48 -2.05 -13.45
N GLN A 15 13.71 -1.54 -13.46
CA GLN A 15 14.55 -1.44 -12.26
C GLN A 15 13.92 -0.54 -11.20
N VAL A 16 13.42 0.64 -11.60
CA VAL A 16 12.74 1.58 -10.70
C VAL A 16 11.47 0.97 -10.11
N ILE A 17 10.68 0.24 -10.91
CA ILE A 17 9.47 -0.47 -10.42
C ILE A 17 9.85 -1.52 -9.37
N VAL A 18 10.86 -2.35 -9.66
CA VAL A 18 11.30 -3.42 -8.75
C VAL A 18 11.88 -2.83 -7.46
N GLN A 19 12.69 -1.76 -7.56
CA GLN A 19 13.24 -1.06 -6.40
C GLN A 19 12.14 -0.42 -5.55
N SER A 20 11.15 0.21 -6.19
CA SER A 20 9.99 0.81 -5.53
C SER A 20 9.12 -0.24 -4.83
N GLY A 21 8.93 -1.41 -5.45
CA GLY A 21 8.23 -2.53 -4.84
C GLY A 21 8.95 -3.05 -3.59
N LYS A 22 10.27 -3.28 -3.70
CA LYS A 22 11.10 -3.73 -2.58
C LYS A 22 11.11 -2.75 -1.40
N ALA A 23 11.13 -1.44 -1.67
CA ALA A 23 11.13 -0.42 -0.63
C ALA A 23 9.85 -0.42 0.24
N ARG A 24 8.72 -0.87 -0.31
CA ARG A 24 7.42 -0.89 0.39
C ARG A 24 7.17 -2.14 1.21
N ILE A 25 7.86 -3.24 0.91
CA ILE A 25 7.72 -4.49 1.67
C ILE A 25 7.97 -4.24 3.16
N ARG A 26 9.01 -3.49 3.51
CA ARG A 26 9.38 -3.29 4.92
C ARG A 26 8.32 -2.48 5.68
N PRO A 27 7.88 -1.29 5.21
CA PRO A 27 6.85 -0.54 5.91
C PRO A 27 5.50 -1.25 5.98
N VAL A 28 5.03 -1.85 4.88
CA VAL A 28 3.68 -2.46 4.81
C VAL A 28 3.60 -3.73 5.68
N VAL A 29 4.63 -4.57 5.63
CA VAL A 29 4.68 -5.77 6.47
C VAL A 29 4.83 -5.39 7.95
N LEU A 30 5.60 -4.36 8.28
CA LEU A 30 5.74 -3.88 9.65
C LEU A 30 4.40 -3.39 10.23
N THR A 31 3.63 -2.62 9.45
CA THR A 31 2.32 -2.14 9.89
C THR A 31 1.32 -3.29 10.03
N ALA A 32 1.33 -4.25 9.11
CA ALA A 32 0.48 -5.42 9.21
C ALA A 32 0.80 -6.24 10.46
N ILE A 33 2.08 -6.56 10.69
CA ILE A 33 2.51 -7.34 11.85
C ILE A 33 2.20 -6.62 13.16
N THR A 34 2.53 -5.33 13.29
CA THR A 34 2.28 -4.60 14.54
C THR A 34 0.79 -4.51 14.87
N THR A 35 -0.07 -4.31 13.86
CA THR A 35 -1.52 -4.29 14.07
C THR A 35 -2.05 -5.67 14.44
N VAL A 36 -1.61 -6.73 13.77
CA VAL A 36 -2.01 -8.10 14.12
C VAL A 36 -1.59 -8.42 15.56
N LEU A 37 -0.34 -8.13 15.94
CA LEU A 37 0.14 -8.34 17.30
C LEU A 37 -0.64 -7.55 18.36
N GLY A 38 -0.98 -6.29 18.08
CA GLY A 38 -1.78 -5.47 18.99
C GLY A 38 -3.24 -5.94 19.12
N LEU A 39 -3.80 -6.58 18.09
CA LEU A 39 -5.18 -7.06 18.08
C LEU A 39 -5.32 -8.51 18.55
N ILE A 40 -4.26 -9.32 18.59
CA ILE A 40 -4.29 -10.71 19.06
C ILE A 40 -4.91 -10.84 20.47
N PRO A 41 -4.49 -10.07 21.50
CA PRO A 41 -5.06 -10.19 22.85
C PRO A 41 -6.58 -9.96 22.87
N LEU A 42 -7.05 -9.02 22.04
CA LEU A 42 -8.47 -8.69 21.89
C LEU A 42 -9.23 -9.76 21.08
N ALA A 43 -8.62 -10.29 20.02
CA ALA A 43 -9.21 -11.30 19.14
C ALA A 43 -9.43 -12.65 19.83
N ILE A 44 -8.61 -12.97 20.84
CA ILE A 44 -8.75 -14.18 21.67
C ILE A 44 -9.83 -13.99 22.75
N GLY A 45 -10.27 -12.74 23.00
CA GLY A 45 -11.32 -12.45 23.99
C GLY A 45 -10.83 -12.48 25.44
N LEU A 46 -9.56 -12.16 25.68
CA LEU A 46 -9.02 -11.93 27.03
C LEU A 46 -9.32 -10.49 27.44
N ASN A 47 -10.16 -10.28 28.45
CA ASN A 47 -10.32 -8.96 29.06
C ASN A 47 -9.17 -8.77 30.05
N ILE A 48 -8.05 -8.23 29.58
CA ILE A 48 -6.91 -7.84 30.42
C ILE A 48 -7.21 -6.44 30.94
N ASP A 49 -7.29 -6.29 32.25
CA ASP A 49 -7.42 -4.95 32.84
C ASP A 49 -6.06 -4.26 32.77
N PHE A 50 -5.80 -3.56 31.65
CA PHE A 50 -4.56 -2.81 31.45
C PHE A 50 -4.34 -1.77 32.56
N PHE A 51 -5.41 -1.22 33.13
CA PHE A 51 -5.31 -0.24 34.20
C PHE A 51 -4.78 -0.88 35.49
N SER A 52 -5.35 -2.02 35.90
CA SER A 52 -4.83 -2.81 37.04
C SER A 52 -3.46 -3.43 36.76
N LEU A 53 -3.17 -3.80 35.52
CA LEU A 53 -1.84 -4.30 35.11
C LEU A 53 -0.75 -3.24 35.31
N PHE A 54 -1.01 -1.97 34.98
CA PHE A 54 0.00 -0.90 35.13
C PHE A 54 0.03 -0.27 36.53
N THR A 55 -1.05 -0.34 37.32
CA THR A 55 -1.10 0.24 38.68
C THR A 55 -0.78 -0.77 39.77
N ASN A 56 -1.23 -2.02 39.64
CA ASN A 56 -1.13 -3.05 40.67
C ASN A 56 -0.33 -4.28 40.23
N PHE A 57 0.21 -4.31 39.00
CA PHE A 57 0.86 -5.49 38.40
C PHE A 57 -0.04 -6.75 38.37
N ASP A 58 -1.36 -6.58 38.48
CA ASP A 58 -2.33 -7.66 38.43
C ASP A 58 -3.19 -7.54 37.16
N PRO A 59 -2.97 -8.40 36.15
CA PRO A 59 -3.68 -8.34 34.89
C PRO A 59 -5.15 -8.75 34.96
N ASN A 60 -5.64 -9.31 36.08
CA ASN A 60 -7.04 -9.69 36.31
C ASN A 60 -7.75 -10.20 35.04
N ILE A 61 -7.32 -11.38 34.57
CA ILE A 61 -7.71 -11.93 33.27
C ILE A 61 -9.07 -12.62 33.39
N TYR A 62 -10.12 -11.97 32.89
CA TYR A 62 -11.46 -12.56 32.80
C TYR A 62 -11.76 -12.98 31.36
N VAL A 63 -12.18 -14.24 31.19
CA VAL A 63 -12.63 -14.80 29.91
C VAL A 63 -14.16 -14.83 29.94
N GLY A 64 -14.79 -13.84 29.30
CA GLY A 64 -16.26 -13.74 29.22
C GLY A 64 -16.85 -12.49 29.88
N GLY A 65 -16.93 -11.40 29.11
CA GLY A 65 -17.70 -10.19 29.43
C GLY A 65 -18.26 -9.56 28.15
N ASP A 66 -19.26 -8.69 28.26
CA ASP A 66 -19.99 -8.12 27.11
C ASP A 66 -19.08 -7.49 26.03
N ASN A 67 -17.91 -6.97 26.45
CA ASN A 67 -16.93 -6.40 25.55
C ASN A 67 -16.41 -7.40 24.50
N VAL A 68 -16.04 -8.63 24.89
CA VAL A 68 -15.36 -9.56 23.96
C VAL A 68 -16.30 -10.10 22.88
N ILE A 69 -17.62 -10.07 23.12
CA ILE A 69 -18.66 -10.47 22.16
C ILE A 69 -18.69 -9.52 20.95
N PHE A 70 -18.47 -8.23 21.16
CA PHE A 70 -18.46 -7.24 20.09
C PHE A 70 -17.07 -7.07 19.46
N TRP A 71 -16.02 -7.02 20.28
CA TRP A 71 -14.66 -6.73 19.82
C TRP A 71 -13.95 -7.93 19.19
N GLY A 72 -14.27 -9.17 19.59
CA GLY A 72 -13.65 -10.39 19.05
C GLY A 72 -13.85 -10.52 17.53
N PRO A 73 -15.10 -10.52 17.01
CA PRO A 73 -15.37 -10.59 15.58
C PRO A 73 -14.76 -9.43 14.77
N LEU A 74 -14.71 -8.22 15.35
CA LEU A 74 -14.10 -7.05 14.72
C LEU A 74 -12.59 -7.21 14.55
N ALA A 75 -11.89 -7.66 15.60
CA ALA A 75 -10.45 -7.88 15.55
C ALA A 75 -10.09 -8.95 14.52
N TRP A 76 -10.84 -10.06 14.47
CA TRP A 76 -10.68 -11.10 13.45
C TRP A 76 -10.86 -10.57 12.03
N THR A 77 -11.86 -9.73 11.81
CA THR A 77 -12.12 -9.10 10.50
C THR A 77 -10.95 -8.23 10.06
N VAL A 78 -10.41 -7.41 10.97
CA VAL A 78 -9.28 -6.52 10.68
C VAL A 78 -8.00 -7.31 10.38
N ILE A 79 -7.71 -8.36 11.15
CA ILE A 79 -6.53 -9.22 10.94
C ILE A 79 -6.57 -9.86 9.55
N PHE A 80 -7.71 -10.46 9.17
CA PHE A 80 -7.87 -11.08 7.86
C PHE A 80 -7.80 -10.04 6.73
N GLY A 81 -8.47 -8.90 6.91
CA GLY A 81 -8.46 -7.81 5.94
C GLY A 81 -7.05 -7.27 5.68
N LEU A 82 -6.25 -7.06 6.74
CA LEU A 82 -4.87 -6.60 6.63
C LEU A 82 -3.95 -7.60 5.98
N LEU A 83 -4.10 -8.90 6.29
CA LEU A 83 -3.33 -9.95 5.61
C LEU A 83 -3.57 -9.90 4.10
N VAL A 84 -4.83 -9.88 3.66
CA VAL A 84 -5.17 -9.80 2.24
C VAL A 84 -4.71 -8.47 1.63
N ALA A 85 -4.97 -7.35 2.30
CA ALA A 85 -4.60 -6.02 1.82
C ALA A 85 -3.08 -5.83 1.68
N THR A 86 -2.29 -6.50 2.53
CA THR A 86 -0.82 -6.47 2.48
C THR A 86 -0.32 -7.05 1.16
N PHE A 87 -0.76 -8.26 0.79
CA PHE A 87 -0.40 -8.85 -0.50
C PHE A 87 -0.93 -8.05 -1.68
N LEU A 88 -2.18 -7.59 -1.58
CA LEU A 88 -2.82 -6.82 -2.63
C LEU A 88 -2.05 -5.53 -2.91
N THR A 89 -1.63 -4.80 -1.87
CA THR A 89 -0.88 -3.54 -2.02
C THR A 89 0.49 -3.76 -2.64
N LEU A 90 1.20 -4.83 -2.25
CA LEU A 90 2.51 -5.16 -2.83
C LEU A 90 2.44 -5.46 -4.34
N ILE A 91 1.30 -5.92 -4.83
CA ILE A 91 1.07 -6.18 -6.26
C ILE A 91 0.49 -4.94 -6.96
N ILE A 92 -0.49 -4.27 -6.37
CA ILE A 92 -1.19 -3.13 -6.98
C ILE A 92 -0.22 -2.01 -7.31
N VAL A 93 0.69 -1.67 -6.39
CA VAL A 93 1.61 -0.55 -6.58
C VAL A 93 2.50 -0.69 -7.83
N PRO A 94 3.28 -1.78 -7.99
CA PRO A 94 4.14 -1.93 -9.18
C PRO A 94 3.32 -2.02 -10.47
N VAL A 95 2.13 -2.63 -10.42
CA VAL A 95 1.22 -2.73 -11.58
C VAL A 95 0.69 -1.35 -11.96
N LEU A 96 0.22 -0.57 -10.99
CA LEU A 96 -0.32 0.76 -11.21
C LEU A 96 0.73 1.69 -11.80
N PHE A 97 1.97 1.65 -11.29
CA PHE A 97 3.06 2.42 -11.86
C PHE A 97 3.34 2.03 -13.32
N ASN A 98 3.39 0.74 -13.64
CA ASN A 98 3.57 0.27 -15.01
C ASN A 98 2.46 0.77 -15.95
N ILE A 99 1.20 0.73 -15.51
CA ILE A 99 0.05 1.23 -16.27
C ILE A 99 0.14 2.74 -16.48
N SER A 100 0.34 3.52 -15.41
CA SER A 100 0.47 4.98 -15.48
C SER A 100 1.62 5.41 -16.40
N TYR A 101 2.76 4.71 -16.35
CA TYR A 101 3.89 4.97 -17.22
C TYR A 101 3.55 4.74 -18.70
N ARG A 102 2.86 3.63 -19.02
CA ARG A 102 2.40 3.32 -20.40
C ARG A 102 1.39 4.34 -20.91
N ILE A 103 0.45 4.79 -20.07
CA ILE A 103 -0.53 5.82 -20.42
C ILE A 103 0.17 7.16 -20.70
N LYS A 104 1.13 7.57 -19.86
CA LYS A 104 1.90 8.82 -20.04
C LYS A 104 2.66 8.84 -21.37
N ILE A 105 3.27 7.72 -21.77
CA ILE A 105 3.94 7.59 -23.08
C ILE A 105 2.94 7.71 -24.24
N GLY A 106 1.80 7.02 -24.14
CA GLY A 106 0.77 7.05 -25.18
C GLY A 106 0.21 8.45 -25.44
N MET A 107 -0.06 9.21 -24.37
CA MET A 107 -0.53 10.60 -24.48
C MET A 107 0.53 11.52 -25.09
N ARG A 108 1.81 11.39 -24.69
CA ARG A 108 2.89 12.24 -25.22
C ARG A 108 3.14 12.02 -26.71
N ARG A 109 3.07 10.77 -27.20
CA ARG A 109 3.21 10.51 -28.65
C ARG A 109 2.11 11.19 -29.47
N LYS A 110 0.87 11.19 -28.96
CA LYS A 110 -0.27 11.82 -29.63
C LYS A 110 -0.10 13.35 -29.70
N VAL A 111 0.37 13.98 -28.63
CA VAL A 111 0.62 15.43 -28.58
C VAL A 111 1.76 15.85 -29.52
N ASN A 112 2.87 15.09 -29.55
CA ASN A 112 4.00 15.41 -30.43
C ASN A 112 3.68 15.24 -31.92
N GLY A 113 2.89 14.23 -32.30
CA GLY A 113 2.44 14.06 -33.69
C GLY A 113 1.56 15.21 -34.18
N ILE A 114 0.68 15.75 -33.32
CA ILE A 114 -0.15 16.91 -33.67
C ILE A 114 0.71 18.16 -33.90
N LYS A 115 1.77 18.36 -33.10
CA LYS A 115 2.69 19.48 -33.28
C LYS A 115 3.44 19.40 -34.61
N SER A 116 3.93 18.23 -35.01
CA SER A 116 4.66 18.06 -36.28
C SER A 116 3.78 18.31 -37.51
N ASP A 117 2.53 17.84 -37.47
CA ASP A 117 1.59 18.06 -38.57
C ASP A 117 1.26 19.55 -38.72
N THR A 118 1.04 20.25 -37.60
CA THR A 118 0.71 21.68 -37.60
C THR A 118 1.86 22.57 -38.09
N SER A 119 3.12 22.22 -37.78
CA SER A 119 4.29 22.96 -38.29
C SER A 119 4.47 22.76 -39.80
N SER A 120 4.27 21.55 -40.30
CA SER A 120 4.43 21.26 -41.74
C SER A 120 3.41 22.00 -42.63
N LEU A 121 2.22 22.28 -42.08
CA LEU A 121 1.19 23.07 -42.76
C LEU A 121 1.49 24.57 -42.76
N GLN A 122 2.26 25.07 -41.79
CA GLN A 122 2.72 26.47 -41.76
C GLN A 122 3.89 26.71 -42.71
N ASP A 123 4.78 25.73 -42.87
CA ASP A 123 5.95 25.85 -43.77
C ASP A 123 5.57 25.69 -45.26
N ALA A 124 4.38 25.15 -45.55
CA ALA A 124 3.87 24.93 -46.91
C ALA A 124 2.93 26.04 -47.42
N ALA A 125 2.60 27.03 -46.58
CA ALA A 125 1.69 28.14 -46.87
C ALA A 125 2.47 29.45 -47.10
#